data_AF-A0A961J7M6-F1
#
_entry.id   AF-A0A961J7M6-F1
#
_cell.length_a   1.000
_cell.length_b   1.000
_cell.length_c   1.000
_cell.angle_alpha   90.00
_cell.angle_beta   90.00
_cell.angle_gamma   90.00
#
_symmetry.space_group_name_H-M   'P 1'
#
loop_
_entity.id
_entity.type
_entity.pdbx_description
1 polymer ?
#
loop_
_entity_poly.entity_id
_entity_poly.type
_entity_poly.pdbx_seq_one_letter_code
_entity_poly.pdbx_strand_id
1 'polypeptide(L)' 'MALDTQPGIAQYDAPKKDLYEIGEMPPLGHVPKQMYAWAIRRER' A
#
# COMPACT_ATOMS: atom_id res chain seq x y z
N MET A 1 -29.28 15.29 -10.67
CA MET A 1 -27.90 15.79 -10.48
C MET A 1 -26.99 14.57 -10.50
N ALA A 2 -25.99 14.60 -11.37
CA ALA A 2 -25.27 13.42 -11.83
C ALA A 2 -24.26 12.92 -10.80
N LEU A 3 -24.14 11.60 -10.69
CA LEU A 3 -23.15 10.89 -9.89
C LEU A 3 -21.81 10.81 -10.66
N ASP A 4 -21.42 11.89 -11.34
CA ASP A 4 -20.21 11.98 -12.16
C ASP A 4 -19.01 12.57 -11.40
N THR A 5 -19.15 12.78 -10.09
CA THR A 5 -18.04 13.19 -9.24
C THR A 5 -17.12 12.00 -9.05
N GLN A 6 -16.28 11.72 -10.05
CA GLN A 6 -15.09 10.89 -9.88
C GLN A 6 -14.27 11.57 -8.77
N PRO A 7 -14.18 11.00 -7.56
CA PRO A 7 -13.24 11.54 -6.60
C PRO A 7 -11.88 11.28 -7.22
N GLY A 8 -11.25 12.33 -7.75
CA GLY A 8 -9.91 12.24 -8.32
C GLY A 8 -9.05 11.51 -7.30
N ILE A 9 -8.64 10.29 -7.66
CA ILE A 9 -7.78 9.38 -6.89
C ILE A 9 -6.86 10.22 -6.00
N ALA A 10 -7.20 10.29 -4.72
CA ALA A 10 -6.48 11.16 -3.79
C ALA A 10 -5.01 10.71 -3.82
N GLN A 11 -4.12 11.58 -4.31
CA GLN A 11 -2.69 11.34 -4.24
C GLN A 11 -2.31 11.40 -2.77
N TYR A 12 -2.30 10.23 -2.13
CA TYR A 12 -1.90 10.08 -0.75
C TYR A 12 -0.38 10.28 -0.71
N ASP A 13 0.06 11.48 -0.35
CA ASP A 13 1.47 11.83 -0.21
C ASP A 13 2.02 11.26 1.10
N ALA A 14 2.17 9.94 1.12
CA ALA A 14 2.89 9.24 2.18
C ALA A 14 4.38 9.14 1.80
N PRO A 15 5.29 9.25 2.77
CA PRO A 15 6.70 9.01 2.52
C PRO A 15 6.90 7.63 1.89
N LYS A 16 7.72 7.57 0.85
CA LYS A 16 8.13 6.34 0.20
C LYS A 16 9.02 5.56 1.18
N LYS A 17 8.47 4.50 1.76
CA LYS A 17 9.17 3.59 2.68
C LYS A 17 9.55 2.30 1.95
N ASP A 18 10.59 1.65 2.45
CA ASP A 18 11.01 0.33 1.97
C ASP A 18 10.20 -0.81 2.58
N LEU A 19 9.60 -0.59 3.76
CA LEU A 19 8.71 -1.49 4.48
C LEU A 19 7.58 -0.66 5.10
N TYR A 20 6.35 -1.14 4.98
CA TYR A 20 5.17 -0.53 5.60
C TYR A 20 4.66 -1.43 6.71
N GLU A 21 4.23 -0.81 7.81
CA GLU A 21 3.60 -1.52 8.93
C GLU A 21 2.18 -1.99 8.57
N ILE A 22 1.68 -2.98 9.31
CA ILE A 22 0.32 -3.49 9.11
C ILE A 22 -0.67 -2.35 9.37
N GLY A 23 -1.45 -1.99 8.34
CA GLY A 23 -2.40 -0.88 8.39
C GLY A 23 -1.87 0.45 7.85
N GLU A 24 -0.58 0.56 7.51
CA GLU A 24 -0.07 1.71 6.76
C GLU A 24 -0.29 1.52 5.26
N MET A 25 -0.95 2.49 4.62
CA MET A 25 -1.20 2.45 3.18
C MET A 25 -0.07 3.15 2.42
N PRO A 26 0.63 2.46 1.49
CA PRO A 26 1.63 3.10 0.64
C PRO A 26 0.99 4.09 -0.34
N PRO A 27 1.76 5.08 -0.83
CA PRO A 27 1.30 5.99 -1.86
C PRO A 27 1.00 5.22 -3.14
N LEU A 28 -0.03 5.65 -3.89
CA LEU A 28 -0.47 4.97 -5.09
C LEU A 28 0.68 4.87 -6.12
N GLY A 29 0.94 3.65 -6.60
CA GLY A 29 2.01 3.37 -7.58
C GLY A 29 3.41 3.19 -7.00
N HIS A 30 3.59 3.27 -5.67
CA HIS A 30 4.84 2.91 -5.02
C HIS A 30 4.85 1.44 -4.58
N VAL A 31 5.92 0.73 -4.89
CA VAL A 31 6.12 -0.68 -4.49
C VAL A 31 7.27 -0.74 -3.47
N PRO A 32 7.02 -1.19 -2.23
CA PRO A 32 8.06 -1.30 -1.22
C PRO A 32 9.04 -2.42 -1.56
N LYS A 33 10.29 -2.28 -1.11
CA LYS A 33 11.35 -3.28 -1.30
C LYS A 33 11.10 -4.55 -0.49
N GLN A 34 10.43 -4.45 0.66
CA GLN A 34 10.17 -5.53 1.60
C GLN A 34 8.70 -5.50 2.08
N MET A 35 8.17 -6.66 2.50
CA MET A 35 6.82 -6.79 3.07
C MET A 35 6.77 -7.84 4.17
N TYR A 36 5.81 -7.69 5.10
CA TYR A 36 5.49 -8.72 6.08
C TYR A 36 4.74 -9.88 5.42
N ALA A 37 5.13 -11.11 5.73
CA ALA A 37 4.49 -12.31 5.21
C ALA A 37 4.57 -13.45 6.22
N TRP A 38 3.56 -14.32 6.19
CA TRP A 38 3.62 -15.61 6.86
C TRP A 38 4.18 -16.64 5.88
N ALA A 39 5.41 -17.08 6.12
CA ALA A 39 6.08 -18.07 5.30
C ALA A 39 6.13 -19.43 6.00
N ILE A 40 5.73 -20.48 5.29
CA ILE A 40 5.88 -21.87 5.73
C ILE A 40 7.21 -22.40 5.18
N ARG A 41 7.99 -23.08 6.02
CA ARG A 41 9.26 -23.72 5.62
C ARG A 41 9.23 -25.19 6.02
N ARG A 42 9.85 -26.04 5.21
CA ARG A 42 9.80 -27.50 5.38
C ARG A 42 10.39 -27.97 6.73
N GLU A 43 11.39 -27.26 7.24
CA GLU A 43 12.09 -27.62 8.47
C GLU A 43 11.46 -27.04 9.77
N ARG A 44 10.28 -26.40 9.72
CA ARG A 44 9.61 -25.84 10.90
C ARG A 44 8.11 -26.08 10.90
#